data_AF-A0A3M1BYW7-F1
#
_entry.id   AF-A0A3M1BYW7-F1
#
_cell.length_a   1.000
_cell.length_b   1.000
_cell.length_c   1.000
_cell.angle_alpha   90.00
_cell.angle_beta   90.00
_cell.angle_gamma   90.00
#
_symmetry.space_group_name_H-M   'P 1'
#
loop_
_entity.id
_entity.type
_entity.pdbx_description
1 polymer ?
#
loop_
_entity_poly.entity_id
_entity_poly.type
_entity_poly.pdbx_seq_one_letter_code
_entity_poly.pdbx_strand_id
1 'polypeptide(L)'
;MKRLLSLLTVLLFVSLSYSQTIREMRFENVKLEIVLKALSEVSGMNIIFDPAISQELQKTVSVAIYRPVPVGEAMNIVLKTHGLIAVPADTKVFRITKAGDITFDIAGYTDTQVKELIDLLKARVSPSAEIVIDRTLKKVFVRDEISKIEQLRKLQKDIERASLRAEVKEEYITRVFYIRRDISYKDISKALQELKIKDMTITEAPEFNALIISARRSDLERVEKALEKYVMDTRIEKPILTKALYVKYVPADEFRRIIQPMLSEVGEVYILGTGIAVTVAEERELRELQQRAQAIAERLREATPEERTLLQQQLQQLQQRQQEIQRVLQAPAGQRGDSVRIGDRFPDSEDLARIGPEYRKDKSARVIFQNAVIVRDYADVVYRVME
;
A
#
# COMPACT_ATOMS: atom_id res chain seq x y z
N MET A 1 2.86 7.80 23.96
CA MET A 1 1.88 8.40 23.02
C MET A 1 1.08 7.27 22.37
N LYS A 2 -0.08 6.94 22.94
CA LYS A 2 -0.95 5.84 22.47
C LYS A 2 -1.86 6.37 21.37
N ARG A 3 -1.73 5.82 20.16
CA ARG A 3 -2.58 6.18 19.01
C ARG A 3 -3.96 5.55 19.19
N LEU A 4 -4.97 6.42 19.27
CA LEU A 4 -6.38 6.06 19.22
C LEU A 4 -6.69 5.48 17.83
N LEU A 5 -7.12 4.22 17.78
CA LEU A 5 -7.67 3.59 16.59
C LEU A 5 -9.13 4.02 16.47
N SER A 6 -9.44 4.89 15.52
CA SER A 6 -10.80 5.35 15.23
C SER A 6 -11.60 4.25 14.53
N LEU A 7 -12.51 3.62 15.29
CA LEU A 7 -13.56 2.74 14.80
C LEU A 7 -14.59 3.60 14.03
N LEU A 8 -14.52 3.64 12.70
CA LEU A 8 -15.54 4.31 11.88
C LEU A 8 -16.69 3.32 11.61
N THR A 9 -17.59 3.19 12.58
CA THR A 9 -18.87 2.51 12.40
C THR A 9 -19.81 3.44 11.66
N VAL A 10 -19.94 3.27 10.34
CA VAL A 10 -20.97 3.97 9.56
C VAL A 10 -22.30 3.25 9.79
N LEU A 11 -22.98 3.57 10.89
CA LEU A 11 -24.39 3.26 11.09
C LEU A 11 -25.20 4.21 10.20
N LEU A 12 -25.59 3.73 9.02
CA LEU A 12 -26.67 4.35 8.26
C LEU A 12 -27.99 3.96 8.93
N PHE A 13 -28.36 4.71 9.98
CA PHE A 13 -29.71 4.74 10.49
C PHE A 13 -30.61 5.26 9.37
N VAL A 14 -31.44 4.38 8.81
CA VAL A 14 -32.63 4.82 8.10
C VAL A 14 -33.46 5.59 9.14
N SER A 15 -33.68 6.87 8.84
CA SER A 15 -34.36 7.85 9.65
C SER A 15 -35.81 7.44 9.94
N LEU A 16 -36.01 6.66 11.00
CA LEU A 16 -37.29 6.46 11.67
C LEU A 16 -37.55 7.67 12.57
N SER A 17 -37.92 8.80 11.97
CA SER A 17 -38.46 9.93 12.72
C SER A 17 -39.90 9.64 13.12
N TYR A 18 -40.08 8.93 14.24
CA TYR A 18 -41.05 9.23 15.30
C TYR A 18 -40.42 8.70 16.60
N SER A 19 -39.70 9.58 17.29
CA SER A 19 -38.92 9.30 18.50
C SER A 19 -39.85 9.09 19.71
N GLN A 20 -40.69 8.06 19.66
CA GLN A 20 -41.31 7.54 20.86
C GLN A 20 -40.31 6.59 21.52
N THR A 21 -40.04 6.86 22.80
CA THR A 21 -39.15 6.05 23.63
C THR A 21 -39.98 5.24 24.60
N ILE A 22 -39.78 3.93 24.62
CA ILE A 22 -40.36 3.03 25.62
C ILE A 22 -39.55 3.19 26.89
N ARG A 23 -40.15 3.75 27.96
CA ARG A 23 -39.48 3.87 29.26
C ARG A 23 -39.34 2.52 29.96
N GLU A 24 -40.43 1.75 29.93
CA GLU A 24 -40.52 0.41 30.49
C GLU A 24 -41.54 -0.40 29.67
N MET A 25 -41.26 -1.68 29.46
CA MET A 25 -42.18 -2.61 28.79
C MET A 25 -41.88 -4.02 29.28
N ARG A 26 -42.92 -4.78 29.63
CA ARG A 26 -42.79 -6.17 30.08
C ARG A 26 -43.91 -7.01 29.50
N PHE A 27 -43.51 -8.04 28.75
CA PHE A 27 -44.37 -9.11 28.26
C PHE A 27 -43.85 -10.42 28.83
N GLU A 28 -44.74 -11.27 29.33
CA GLU A 28 -44.38 -12.57 29.88
C GLU A 28 -45.20 -13.67 29.22
N ASN A 29 -44.52 -14.61 28.57
CA ASN A 29 -45.15 -15.77 27.90
C ASN A 29 -46.28 -15.37 26.93
N VAL A 30 -46.12 -14.24 26.24
CA VAL A 30 -47.11 -13.71 25.30
C VAL A 30 -46.73 -14.12 23.89
N LYS A 31 -47.70 -14.37 23.00
CA LYS A 31 -47.42 -14.65 21.58
C LYS A 31 -46.64 -13.49 20.95
N LEU A 32 -45.63 -13.82 20.14
CA LEU A 32 -44.81 -12.84 19.42
C LEU A 32 -45.67 -11.85 18.61
N GLU A 33 -46.73 -12.35 17.98
CA GLU A 33 -47.69 -11.51 17.24
C GLU A 33 -48.23 -10.33 18.08
N ILE A 34 -48.58 -10.57 19.34
CA ILE A 34 -49.15 -9.56 20.23
C ILE A 34 -48.09 -8.51 20.58
N VAL A 35 -46.86 -8.95 20.84
CA VAL A 35 -45.74 -8.04 21.13
C VAL A 35 -45.47 -7.12 19.93
N LEU A 36 -45.43 -7.68 18.72
CA LEU A 36 -45.21 -6.92 17.50
C LEU A 36 -46.37 -5.95 17.22
N LYS A 37 -47.62 -6.36 17.43
CA LYS A 37 -48.79 -5.47 17.30
C LYS A 37 -48.73 -4.32 18.29
N ALA A 38 -48.45 -4.59 19.56
CA ALA A 38 -48.32 -3.57 20.58
C ALA A 38 -47.22 -2.55 20.25
N LEU A 39 -46.04 -3.03 19.82
CA LEU A 39 -44.96 -2.14 19.39
C LEU A 39 -45.34 -1.32 18.14
N SER A 40 -46.09 -1.90 17.22
CA SER A 40 -46.55 -1.21 16.00
C SER A 40 -47.60 -0.13 16.28
N GLU A 41 -48.49 -0.37 17.24
CA GLU A 41 -49.48 0.60 17.70
C GLU A 41 -48.79 1.82 18.32
N VAL A 42 -47.80 1.57 19.18
CA VAL A 42 -47.01 2.65 19.80
C VAL A 42 -46.23 3.43 18.75
N SER A 43 -45.58 2.77 17.79
CA SER A 43 -44.82 3.47 16.74
C SER A 43 -45.70 4.11 15.65
N GLY A 44 -47.00 3.85 15.64
CA GLY A 44 -47.90 4.28 14.56
C GLY A 44 -47.58 3.61 13.21
N MET A 45 -46.96 2.44 13.23
CA MET A 45 -46.61 1.67 12.03
C MET A 45 -47.73 0.70 11.70
N ASN A 46 -48.18 0.67 10.44
CA ASN A 46 -49.07 -0.39 10.00
C ASN A 46 -48.23 -1.61 9.62
N ILE A 47 -48.45 -2.73 10.30
CA ILE A 47 -47.75 -3.98 10.01
C ILE A 47 -48.66 -4.98 9.32
N ILE A 48 -48.10 -5.69 8.33
CA ILE A 48 -48.72 -6.84 7.68
C ILE A 48 -47.81 -8.03 7.92
N PHE A 49 -48.36 -9.16 8.32
CA PHE A 49 -47.60 -10.39 8.52
C PHE A 49 -47.59 -11.22 7.24
N ASP A 50 -46.40 -11.63 6.82
CA ASP A 50 -46.26 -12.60 5.73
C ASP A 50 -46.86 -13.95 6.18
N PRO A 51 -47.72 -14.61 5.37
CA PRO A 51 -48.26 -15.92 5.73
C PRO A 51 -47.18 -16.95 6.06
N ALA A 52 -45.98 -16.83 5.46
CA ALA A 52 -44.85 -17.73 5.67
C ALA A 52 -44.25 -17.69 7.09
N ILE A 53 -44.60 -16.69 7.91
CA ILE A 53 -44.13 -16.56 9.31
C ILE A 53 -45.20 -16.90 10.35
N SER A 54 -46.34 -17.45 9.93
CA SER A 54 -47.48 -17.72 10.82
C SER A 54 -47.09 -18.59 12.02
N GLN A 55 -46.21 -19.57 11.84
CA GLN A 55 -45.76 -20.45 12.92
C GLN A 55 -44.86 -19.72 13.92
N GLU A 56 -43.95 -18.87 13.44
CA GLU A 56 -43.06 -18.05 14.27
C GLU A 56 -43.86 -17.06 15.13
N LEU A 57 -44.93 -16.49 14.59
CA LEU A 57 -45.81 -15.55 15.30
C LEU A 57 -46.59 -16.18 16.46
N GLN A 58 -46.85 -17.49 16.42
CA GLN A 58 -47.54 -18.20 17.50
C GLN A 58 -46.62 -18.57 18.68
N LYS A 59 -45.30 -18.44 18.54
CA LYS A 59 -44.35 -18.72 19.62
C LYS A 59 -44.54 -17.73 20.76
N THR A 60 -44.52 -18.23 21.99
CA THR A 60 -44.54 -17.38 23.18
C THR A 60 -43.15 -16.80 23.44
N VAL A 61 -43.12 -15.54 23.84
CA VAL A 61 -41.90 -14.77 24.10
C VAL A 61 -42.08 -13.98 25.39
N SER A 62 -40.96 -13.73 26.06
CA SER A 62 -40.89 -12.85 27.22
C SER A 62 -39.91 -11.74 26.90
N VAL A 63 -40.39 -10.50 26.91
CA VAL A 63 -39.62 -9.31 26.53
C VAL A 63 -39.69 -8.33 27.68
N ALA A 64 -38.54 -7.89 28.16
CA ALA A 64 -38.46 -6.89 29.21
C ALA A 64 -37.46 -5.78 28.81
N ILE A 65 -37.94 -4.55 28.81
CA ILE A 65 -37.16 -3.34 28.57
C ILE A 65 -37.12 -2.56 29.88
N TYR A 66 -35.94 -2.52 30.50
CA TYR A 66 -35.70 -1.85 31.79
C TYR A 66 -35.04 -0.48 31.66
N ARG A 67 -34.73 -0.07 30.43
CA ARG A 67 -34.10 1.22 30.13
C ARG A 67 -34.83 1.86 28.97
N PRO A 68 -34.88 3.21 28.90
CA PRO A 68 -35.44 3.89 27.76
C PRO A 68 -34.81 3.43 26.45
N VAL A 69 -35.60 2.85 25.54
CA VAL A 69 -35.18 2.41 24.20
C VAL A 69 -36.14 3.00 23.16
N PRO A 70 -35.65 3.54 22.03
CA PRO A 70 -36.51 3.93 20.92
C PRO A 70 -37.39 2.78 20.44
N VAL A 71 -38.68 3.01 20.18
CA VAL A 71 -39.62 1.93 19.80
C VAL A 71 -39.14 1.18 18.55
N GLY A 72 -38.58 1.90 17.56
CA GLY A 72 -38.03 1.28 16.36
C GLY A 72 -36.84 0.35 16.64
N GLU A 73 -35.99 0.71 17.59
CA GLU A 73 -34.87 -0.13 18.02
C GLU A 73 -35.36 -1.38 18.77
N ALA A 74 -36.32 -1.21 19.69
CA ALA A 74 -36.97 -2.32 20.39
C ALA A 74 -37.63 -3.31 19.41
N MET A 75 -38.38 -2.79 18.43
CA MET A 75 -38.97 -3.59 17.34
C MET A 75 -37.89 -4.37 16.57
N ASN A 76 -36.82 -3.68 16.16
CA ASN A 76 -35.74 -4.33 15.42
C ASN A 76 -35.05 -5.44 16.22
N ILE A 77 -34.81 -5.23 17.53
CA ILE A 77 -34.23 -6.25 18.41
C ILE A 77 -35.13 -7.49 18.49
N VAL A 78 -36.43 -7.30 18.70
CA VAL A 78 -37.40 -8.40 18.76
C VAL A 78 -37.42 -9.16 17.43
N LEU A 79 -37.54 -8.45 16.31
CA LEU A 79 -37.52 -9.06 14.98
C LEU A 79 -36.22 -9.83 14.73
N LYS A 80 -35.06 -9.23 15.05
CA LYS A 80 -33.75 -9.85 14.85
C LYS A 80 -33.60 -11.16 15.61
N THR A 81 -33.99 -11.16 16.89
CA THR A 81 -33.93 -12.31 17.79
C THR A 81 -34.72 -13.51 17.25
N HIS A 82 -35.81 -13.25 16.53
CA HIS A 82 -36.68 -14.28 15.95
C HIS A 82 -36.45 -14.55 14.46
N GLY A 83 -35.35 -14.06 13.88
CA GLY A 83 -35.05 -14.30 12.45
C GLY A 83 -36.01 -13.60 11.50
N LEU A 84 -36.61 -12.48 11.93
CA LEU A 84 -37.55 -11.69 11.16
C LEU A 84 -36.94 -10.35 10.73
N ILE A 85 -37.59 -9.68 9.79
CA ILE A 85 -37.27 -8.34 9.29
C ILE A 85 -38.56 -7.60 8.90
N ALA A 86 -38.56 -6.27 9.06
CA ALA A 86 -39.62 -5.39 8.60
C ALA A 86 -39.22 -4.74 7.26
N VAL A 87 -39.91 -5.06 6.18
CA VAL A 87 -39.65 -4.53 4.83
C VAL A 87 -40.76 -3.54 4.45
N PRO A 88 -40.46 -2.33 3.97
CA PRO A 88 -41.48 -1.38 3.53
C PRO A 88 -42.25 -1.96 2.34
N ALA A 89 -43.57 -2.06 2.49
CA ALA A 89 -44.50 -2.36 1.41
C ALA A 89 -45.10 -1.06 0.82
N ASP A 90 -45.24 -0.02 1.66
CA ASP A 90 -45.67 1.33 1.28
C ASP A 90 -45.11 2.35 2.31
N THR A 91 -45.35 3.64 2.10
CA THR A 91 -44.93 4.79 2.92
C THR A 91 -45.18 4.66 4.43
N LYS A 92 -46.21 3.92 4.86
CA LYS A 92 -46.50 3.64 6.27
C LYS A 92 -46.81 2.17 6.57
N VAL A 93 -46.61 1.29 5.60
CA VAL A 93 -46.97 -0.12 5.69
C VAL A 93 -45.71 -0.97 5.62
N PHE A 94 -45.48 -1.77 6.65
CA PHE A 94 -44.33 -2.65 6.75
C PHE A 94 -44.79 -4.11 6.74
N ARG A 95 -44.22 -4.90 5.83
CA ARG A 95 -44.39 -6.35 5.82
C ARG A 95 -43.34 -6.99 6.73
N ILE A 96 -43.79 -7.72 7.74
CA ILE A 96 -42.91 -8.55 8.57
C ILE A 96 -42.76 -9.91 7.91
N THR A 97 -41.52 -10.31 7.62
CA THR A 97 -41.21 -11.56 6.92
C THR A 97 -39.90 -12.18 7.44
N LYS A 98 -39.51 -13.34 6.90
CA LYS A 98 -38.26 -14.03 7.27
C LYS A 98 -37.04 -13.27 6.78
N ALA A 99 -36.09 -13.06 7.67
CA ALA A 99 -34.75 -12.61 7.33
C ALA A 99 -33.87 -13.79 6.91
N GLY A 100 -32.95 -13.52 6.00
CA GLY A 100 -31.78 -14.34 5.74
C GLY A 100 -30.50 -13.54 5.90
N ASP A 101 -29.37 -14.25 5.94
CA ASP A 101 -28.04 -13.66 6.01
C ASP A 101 -27.13 -14.24 4.92
N ILE A 102 -26.23 -13.41 4.40
CA ILE A 102 -25.11 -13.79 3.54
C ILE A 102 -23.85 -13.04 3.97
N THR A 103 -22.69 -13.65 3.72
CA THR A 103 -21.39 -13.07 4.07
C THR A 103 -20.48 -13.07 2.86
N PHE A 104 -19.80 -11.96 2.62
CA PHE A 104 -18.77 -11.81 1.60
C PHE A 104 -17.40 -11.70 2.28
N ASP A 105 -16.43 -12.45 1.78
CA ASP A 105 -15.03 -12.33 2.20
C ASP A 105 -14.39 -11.16 1.46
N ILE A 106 -13.76 -10.26 2.21
CA ILE A 106 -13.05 -9.08 1.68
C ILE A 106 -11.56 -9.13 2.03
N ALA A 107 -11.03 -10.32 2.37
CA ALA A 107 -9.59 -10.51 2.51
C ALA A 107 -8.88 -10.17 1.19
N GLY A 108 -7.90 -9.26 1.28
CA GLY A 108 -7.17 -8.77 0.11
C GLY A 108 -7.88 -7.68 -0.69
N TYR A 109 -9.08 -7.24 -0.29
CA TYR A 109 -9.75 -6.13 -0.95
C TYR A 109 -9.15 -4.79 -0.50
N THR A 110 -8.99 -3.86 -1.44
CA THR A 110 -8.69 -2.45 -1.15
C THR A 110 -9.95 -1.70 -0.70
N ASP A 111 -9.78 -0.56 -0.02
CA ASP A 111 -10.93 0.24 0.44
C ASP A 111 -11.88 0.63 -0.72
N THR A 112 -11.34 0.82 -1.92
CA THR A 112 -12.12 1.10 -3.14
C THR A 112 -12.95 -0.10 -3.56
N GLN A 113 -12.37 -1.31 -3.56
CA GLN A 113 -13.08 -2.54 -3.90
C GLN A 113 -14.17 -2.87 -2.87
N VAL A 114 -13.90 -2.62 -1.59
CA VAL A 114 -14.92 -2.74 -0.54
C VAL A 114 -16.07 -1.78 -0.80
N LYS A 115 -15.78 -0.52 -1.16
CA LYS A 115 -16.83 0.45 -1.49
C LYS A 115 -17.67 0.00 -2.69
N GLU A 116 -17.04 -0.45 -3.77
CA GLU A 116 -17.75 -0.94 -4.96
C GLU A 116 -18.63 -2.15 -4.65
N LEU A 117 -18.11 -3.10 -3.87
CA LEU A 117 -18.89 -4.23 -3.37
C LEU A 117 -20.16 -3.75 -2.64
N ILE A 118 -20.02 -2.77 -1.74
CA ILE A 118 -21.16 -2.21 -1.00
C ILE A 118 -22.17 -1.53 -1.94
N ASP A 119 -21.71 -0.81 -2.95
CA ASP A 119 -22.59 -0.15 -3.92
C ASP A 119 -23.34 -1.18 -4.79
N LEU A 120 -22.66 -2.25 -5.21
CA LEU A 120 -23.29 -3.38 -5.91
C LEU A 120 -24.32 -4.11 -5.03
N LEU A 121 -24.05 -4.25 -3.74
CA LEU A 121 -24.98 -4.86 -2.79
C LEU A 121 -26.21 -3.97 -2.57
N LYS A 122 -26.01 -2.66 -2.33
CA LYS A 122 -27.10 -1.67 -2.15
C LYS A 122 -28.08 -1.64 -3.33
N ALA A 123 -27.60 -1.85 -4.54
CA ALA A 123 -28.44 -1.92 -5.74
C ALA A 123 -29.35 -3.15 -5.80
N ARG A 124 -29.12 -4.17 -4.96
CA ARG A 124 -29.75 -5.50 -5.03
C ARG A 124 -30.50 -5.90 -3.77
N VAL A 125 -30.23 -5.23 -2.64
CA VAL A 125 -30.93 -5.44 -1.37
C VAL A 125 -32.13 -4.51 -1.20
N SER A 126 -32.98 -4.80 -0.24
CA SER A 126 -34.12 -3.96 0.13
C SER A 126 -33.68 -2.71 0.91
N PRO A 127 -34.49 -1.64 0.96
CA PRO A 127 -34.20 -0.47 1.80
C PRO A 127 -34.05 -0.77 3.30
N SER A 128 -34.66 -1.86 3.78
CA SER A 128 -34.53 -2.35 5.16
C SER A 128 -33.29 -3.21 5.41
N ALA A 129 -32.50 -3.51 4.39
CA ALA A 129 -31.37 -4.40 4.54
C ALA A 129 -30.28 -3.79 5.40
N GLU A 130 -29.65 -4.63 6.21
CA GLU A 130 -28.54 -4.25 7.05
C GLU A 130 -27.25 -4.78 6.43
N ILE A 131 -26.31 -3.87 6.15
CA ILE A 131 -24.99 -4.20 5.62
C ILE A 131 -23.95 -3.76 6.65
N VAL A 132 -23.24 -4.71 7.23
CA VAL A 132 -22.22 -4.47 8.27
C VAL A 132 -20.86 -4.88 7.75
N ILE A 133 -19.90 -3.96 7.81
CA ILE A 133 -18.50 -4.21 7.43
C ILE A 133 -17.70 -4.52 8.69
N ASP A 134 -17.23 -5.75 8.82
CA ASP A 134 -16.29 -6.13 9.86
C ASP A 134 -14.86 -6.13 9.29
N ARG A 135 -14.14 -5.05 9.58
CA ARG A 135 -12.74 -4.88 9.16
C ARG A 135 -11.77 -5.79 9.92
N THR A 136 -12.17 -6.33 11.07
CA THR A 136 -11.37 -7.24 11.88
C THR A 136 -11.45 -8.64 11.30
N LEU A 137 -12.67 -9.11 11.03
CA LEU A 137 -12.91 -10.42 10.42
C LEU A 137 -12.75 -10.42 8.89
N LYS A 138 -12.51 -9.25 8.28
CA LYS A 138 -12.41 -9.06 6.82
C LYS A 138 -13.65 -9.59 6.11
N LYS A 139 -14.83 -9.24 6.63
CA LYS A 139 -16.12 -9.72 6.11
C LYS A 139 -17.12 -8.59 5.96
N VAL A 140 -18.00 -8.72 4.97
CA VAL A 140 -19.21 -7.93 4.84
C VAL A 140 -20.40 -8.85 5.09
N PHE A 141 -21.18 -8.53 6.13
CA PHE A 141 -22.41 -9.23 6.48
C PHE A 141 -23.60 -8.48 5.89
N VAL A 142 -24.50 -9.20 5.24
CA VAL A 142 -25.73 -8.65 4.67
C VAL A 142 -26.91 -9.43 5.21
N ARG A 143 -27.84 -8.71 5.84
CA ARG A 143 -29.11 -9.24 6.34
C ARG A 143 -30.26 -8.56 5.61
N ASP A 144 -31.16 -9.36 5.03
CA ASP A 144 -32.31 -8.86 4.26
C ASP A 144 -33.42 -9.92 4.23
N GLU A 145 -34.51 -9.66 3.51
CA GLU A 145 -35.54 -10.65 3.20
C GLU A 145 -34.93 -11.92 2.58
N ILE A 146 -35.40 -13.09 3.03
CA ILE A 146 -34.87 -14.40 2.59
C ILE A 146 -34.84 -14.55 1.06
N SER A 147 -35.86 -14.03 0.36
CA SER A 147 -35.95 -14.10 -1.10
C SER A 147 -34.83 -13.31 -1.80
N LYS A 148 -34.45 -12.16 -1.25
CA LYS A 148 -33.33 -11.32 -1.73
C LYS A 148 -31.99 -11.95 -1.42
N ILE A 149 -31.84 -12.54 -0.24
CA ILE A 149 -30.62 -13.24 0.14
C ILE A 149 -30.36 -14.43 -0.78
N GLU A 150 -31.39 -15.21 -1.12
CA GLU A 150 -31.25 -16.31 -2.09
C GLU A 150 -30.90 -15.82 -3.50
N GLN A 151 -31.39 -14.64 -3.92
CA GLN A 151 -30.94 -14.01 -5.17
C GLN A 151 -29.46 -13.60 -5.10
N LEU A 152 -29.02 -13.02 -3.99
CA LEU A 152 -27.62 -12.67 -3.78
C LEU A 152 -26.71 -13.90 -3.77
N ARG A 153 -27.12 -15.00 -3.14
CA ARG A 153 -26.36 -16.27 -3.14
C ARG A 153 -26.11 -16.77 -4.56
N LYS A 154 -27.13 -16.71 -5.43
CA LYS A 154 -26.99 -17.11 -6.85
C LYS A 154 -26.00 -16.22 -7.61
N LEU A 155 -25.93 -14.95 -7.28
CA LEU A 155 -25.08 -13.95 -7.94
C LEU A 155 -23.73 -13.71 -7.24
N GLN A 156 -23.45 -14.41 -6.15
CA GLN A 156 -22.33 -14.10 -5.26
C GLN A 156 -21.00 -14.02 -6.01
N LYS A 157 -20.69 -15.05 -6.83
CA LYS A 157 -19.45 -15.10 -7.61
C LYS A 157 -19.34 -13.97 -8.63
N ASP A 158 -20.45 -13.54 -9.21
CA ASP A 158 -20.45 -12.48 -10.21
C ASP A 158 -20.26 -11.11 -9.56
N ILE A 159 -20.85 -10.90 -8.39
CA ILE A 159 -20.66 -9.69 -7.56
C ILE A 159 -19.20 -9.58 -7.11
N GLU A 160 -18.62 -10.67 -6.59
CA GLU A 160 -17.20 -10.71 -6.17
C GLU A 160 -16.28 -10.38 -7.36
N ARG A 161 -16.49 -11.00 -8.52
CA ARG A 161 -15.71 -10.70 -9.74
C ARG A 161 -15.86 -9.26 -10.21
N ALA A 162 -17.07 -8.70 -10.16
CA ALA A 162 -17.32 -7.32 -10.55
C ALA A 162 -16.57 -6.34 -9.63
N SER A 163 -16.59 -6.59 -8.32
CA SER A 163 -15.88 -5.76 -7.34
C SER A 163 -14.35 -5.80 -7.49
N LEU A 164 -13.78 -6.95 -7.90
CA LEU A 164 -12.35 -7.09 -8.15
C LEU A 164 -11.91 -6.41 -9.46
N ARG A 165 -12.75 -6.42 -10.49
CA ARG A 165 -12.46 -5.76 -11.79
C ARG A 165 -12.41 -4.25 -11.72
N ALA A 166 -12.97 -3.65 -10.66
CA ALA A 166 -12.90 -2.21 -10.43
C ALA A 166 -11.46 -1.68 -10.30
N GLU A 167 -10.48 -2.57 -10.10
CA GLU A 167 -9.07 -2.23 -9.97
C GLU A 167 -8.22 -2.61 -11.19
N VAL A 168 -8.79 -2.72 -12.40
CA VAL A 168 -7.98 -2.44 -13.59
C VAL A 168 -7.73 -0.93 -13.63
N LYS A 169 -6.89 -0.45 -12.71
CA LYS A 169 -6.19 0.82 -12.88
C LYS A 169 -5.48 0.69 -14.22
N GLU A 170 -5.85 1.51 -15.19
CA GLU A 170 -4.98 1.73 -16.34
C GLU A 170 -3.61 2.10 -15.77
N GLU A 171 -2.61 1.23 -15.95
CA GLU A 171 -1.25 1.50 -15.50
C GLU A 171 -0.82 2.86 -16.08
N TYR A 172 -0.37 3.75 -15.21
CA TYR A 172 0.34 4.94 -15.62
C TYR A 172 1.70 4.46 -16.10
N ILE A 173 1.98 4.71 -17.37
CA ILE A 173 3.26 4.36 -17.99
C ILE A 173 3.99 5.68 -18.23
N THR A 174 5.27 5.70 -17.89
CA THR A 174 6.16 6.82 -18.21
C THR A 174 6.87 6.54 -19.53
N ARG A 175 6.77 7.47 -20.48
CA ARG A 175 7.43 7.37 -21.79
C ARG A 175 8.22 8.64 -22.08
N VAL A 176 9.41 8.46 -22.65
CA VAL A 176 10.30 9.55 -23.04
C VAL A 176 10.17 9.80 -24.54
N PHE A 177 9.91 11.06 -24.90
CA PHE A 177 9.78 11.54 -26.27
C PHE A 177 10.95 12.46 -26.60
N TYR A 178 11.82 12.03 -27.52
CA TYR A 178 12.92 12.87 -28.01
C TYR A 178 12.40 13.81 -29.08
N ILE A 179 12.58 15.10 -28.86
CA ILE A 179 12.06 16.20 -29.66
C ILE A 179 13.09 16.63 -30.70
N ARG A 180 12.63 16.98 -31.91
CA ARG A 180 13.50 17.53 -32.96
C ARG A 180 14.07 18.88 -32.53
N ARG A 181 15.35 19.13 -32.83
CA ARG A 181 16.11 20.30 -32.35
C ARG A 181 15.57 21.64 -32.87
N ASP A 182 14.79 21.63 -33.94
CA ASP A 182 14.18 22.80 -34.59
C ASP A 182 12.83 23.22 -33.95
N ILE A 183 12.38 22.53 -32.89
CA ILE A 183 11.04 22.68 -32.31
C ILE A 183 11.11 23.23 -30.89
N SER A 184 10.24 24.20 -30.60
CA SER A 184 10.10 24.75 -29.25
C SER A 184 9.18 23.89 -28.38
N TYR A 185 9.56 23.72 -27.11
CA TYR A 185 8.69 23.13 -26.07
C TYR A 185 7.32 23.82 -25.95
N LYS A 186 7.22 25.11 -26.28
CA LYS A 186 5.95 25.84 -26.28
C LYS A 186 4.95 25.31 -27.31
N ASP A 187 5.43 24.93 -28.50
CA ASP A 187 4.58 24.40 -29.58
C ASP A 187 4.05 23.01 -29.22
N ILE A 188 4.86 22.23 -28.50
CA ILE A 188 4.53 20.90 -27.99
C ILE A 188 3.53 20.99 -26.85
N SER A 189 3.76 21.90 -25.90
CA SER A 189 2.84 22.13 -24.79
C SER A 189 1.44 22.50 -25.28
N LYS A 190 1.33 23.28 -26.36
CA LYS A 190 0.03 23.62 -26.96
C LYS A 190 -0.67 22.38 -27.51
N ALA A 191 0.04 21.54 -28.25
CA ALA A 191 -0.50 20.30 -28.81
C ALA A 191 -0.96 19.31 -27.71
N LEU A 192 -0.23 19.22 -26.60
CA LEU A 192 -0.59 18.35 -25.47
C LEU A 192 -1.78 18.89 -24.67
N GLN A 193 -1.89 20.21 -24.50
CA GLN A 193 -3.03 20.83 -23.82
C GLN A 193 -4.36 20.59 -24.57
N GLU A 194 -4.33 20.55 -25.89
CA GLU A 194 -5.51 20.27 -26.73
C GLU A 194 -6.09 18.86 -26.50
N LEU A 195 -5.29 17.90 -25.99
CA LEU A 195 -5.73 16.53 -25.73
C LEU A 195 -6.64 16.40 -24.49
N LYS A 196 -6.63 17.40 -23.60
CA LYS A 196 -7.45 17.46 -22.37
C LYS A 196 -7.35 16.20 -21.50
N ILE A 197 -6.17 15.58 -21.44
CA ILE A 197 -5.92 14.38 -20.65
C ILE A 197 -5.84 14.77 -19.17
N LYS A 198 -6.57 14.05 -18.31
CA LYS A 198 -6.55 14.26 -16.86
C LYS A 198 -5.36 13.53 -16.24
N ASP A 199 -4.77 14.13 -15.21
CA ASP A 199 -3.70 13.53 -14.40
C ASP A 199 -2.43 13.14 -15.19
N MET A 200 -2.21 13.73 -16.37
CA MET A 200 -0.98 13.60 -17.13
C MET A 200 0.11 14.49 -16.50
N THR A 201 1.27 13.91 -16.23
CA THR A 201 2.46 14.67 -15.84
C THR A 201 3.39 14.81 -17.03
N ILE A 202 3.86 16.04 -17.26
CA ILE A 202 4.82 16.38 -18.31
C ILE A 202 6.03 16.99 -17.61
N THR A 203 7.20 16.40 -17.85
CA THR A 203 8.48 16.95 -17.40
C THR A 203 9.33 17.27 -18.62
N GLU A 204 9.73 18.53 -18.77
CA GLU A 204 10.64 18.96 -19.81
C GLU A 204 12.08 18.60 -19.41
N ALA A 205 12.84 18.03 -20.35
CA ALA A 205 14.27 17.75 -20.17
C ALA A 205 15.08 18.46 -21.27
N PRO A 206 15.28 19.79 -21.18
CA PRO A 206 15.92 20.59 -22.23
C PRO A 206 17.34 20.14 -22.58
N GLU A 207 18.07 19.62 -21.59
CA GLU A 207 19.44 19.08 -21.76
C GLU A 207 19.53 17.97 -22.82
N PHE A 208 18.42 17.27 -23.07
CA PHE A 208 18.34 16.13 -23.98
C PHE A 208 17.38 16.37 -25.15
N ASN A 209 16.84 17.59 -25.27
CA ASN A 209 15.69 17.87 -26.13
C ASN A 209 14.61 16.79 -25.99
N ALA A 210 14.26 16.43 -24.76
CA ALA A 210 13.29 15.37 -24.49
C ALA A 210 12.11 15.86 -23.64
N LEU A 211 11.02 15.11 -23.70
CA LEU A 211 9.82 15.32 -22.92
C LEU A 211 9.42 13.99 -22.27
N ILE A 212 9.29 13.99 -20.96
CA ILE A 212 8.92 12.80 -20.17
C ILE A 212 7.44 12.94 -19.83
N ILE A 213 6.63 12.00 -20.29
CA ILE A 213 5.19 12.00 -20.04
C ILE A 213 4.84 10.74 -19.25
N SER A 214 4.19 10.92 -18.10
CA SER A 214 3.50 9.84 -17.39
C SER A 214 2.00 10.03 -17.52
N ALA A 215 1.35 9.04 -18.14
CA ALA A 215 -0.09 9.03 -18.38
C ALA A 215 -0.60 7.59 -18.47
N ARG A 216 -1.92 7.44 -18.50
CA ARG A 216 -2.56 6.14 -18.70
C ARG A 216 -2.20 5.58 -20.07
N ARG A 217 -2.07 4.25 -20.19
CA ARG A 217 -1.69 3.58 -21.45
C ARG A 217 -2.55 4.01 -22.66
N SER A 218 -3.87 4.12 -22.48
CA SER A 218 -4.83 4.54 -23.51
C SER A 218 -4.62 6.00 -23.96
N ASP A 219 -4.18 6.87 -23.05
CA ASP A 219 -3.89 8.27 -23.31
C ASP A 219 -2.51 8.49 -23.92
N LEU A 220 -1.53 7.63 -23.61
CA LEU A 220 -0.20 7.69 -24.21
C LEU A 220 -0.22 7.46 -25.73
N GLU A 221 -1.09 6.59 -26.24
CA GLU A 221 -1.24 6.40 -27.69
C GLU A 221 -1.75 7.67 -28.39
N ARG A 222 -2.60 8.45 -27.70
CA ARG A 222 -3.11 9.74 -28.21
C ARG A 222 -2.01 10.80 -28.15
N VAL A 223 -1.21 10.79 -27.09
CA VAL A 223 -0.02 11.63 -26.94
C VAL A 223 0.99 11.34 -28.05
N GLU A 224 1.28 10.06 -28.33
CA GLU A 224 2.19 9.63 -29.40
C GLU A 224 1.78 10.19 -30.75
N LYS A 225 0.51 10.05 -31.12
CA LYS A 225 -0.01 10.59 -32.38
C LYS A 225 0.08 12.12 -32.45
N ALA A 226 -0.18 12.80 -31.33
CA ALA A 226 -0.06 14.26 -31.27
C ALA A 226 1.42 14.71 -31.38
N LEU A 227 2.33 13.90 -30.84
CA LEU A 227 3.76 14.16 -30.79
C LEU A 227 4.53 13.67 -32.02
N GLU A 228 3.94 12.84 -32.87
CA GLU A 228 4.58 12.19 -34.04
C GLU A 228 5.33 13.19 -34.93
N LYS A 229 4.74 14.36 -35.18
CA LYS A 229 5.36 15.43 -35.98
C LYS A 229 6.42 16.25 -35.22
N TYR A 230 6.58 16.06 -33.92
CA TYR A 230 7.52 16.81 -33.08
C TYR A 230 8.71 15.95 -32.62
N VAL A 231 8.58 14.62 -32.68
CA VAL A 231 9.59 13.69 -32.19
C VAL A 231 10.59 13.26 -33.27
N MET A 232 11.79 12.88 -32.85
CA MET A 232 12.77 12.25 -33.72
C MET A 232 12.31 10.83 -34.10
N ASP A 233 12.55 10.40 -35.34
CA ASP A 233 12.24 9.04 -35.76
C ASP A 233 13.09 8.06 -34.91
N THR A 234 12.42 7.25 -34.10
CA THR A 234 12.99 6.28 -33.15
C THR A 234 13.88 5.19 -33.77
N ARG A 235 14.10 5.21 -35.09
CA ARG A 235 15.05 4.33 -35.79
C ARG A 235 16.49 4.83 -35.76
N ILE A 236 16.76 6.03 -35.25
CA ILE A 236 18.11 6.59 -35.17
C ILE A 236 18.48 6.75 -33.69
N GLU A 237 19.44 5.91 -33.27
CA GLU A 237 20.21 5.86 -32.01
C GLU A 237 19.57 6.51 -30.78
N LYS A 238 18.94 5.68 -29.94
CA LYS A 238 18.56 6.07 -28.57
C LYS A 238 19.80 6.60 -27.83
N PRO A 239 19.79 7.83 -27.30
CA PRO A 239 20.98 8.38 -26.65
C PRO A 239 21.28 7.63 -25.35
N ILE A 240 22.55 7.22 -25.20
CA ILE A 240 23.10 6.64 -23.96
C ILE A 240 23.41 7.79 -22.99
N LEU A 241 22.91 7.68 -21.77
CA LEU A 241 22.98 8.66 -20.71
C LEU A 241 23.81 8.10 -19.55
N THR A 242 24.72 8.90 -18.99
CA THR A 242 25.53 8.54 -17.82
C THR A 242 25.17 9.48 -16.64
N LYS A 243 24.67 8.95 -15.53
CA LYS A 243 24.33 9.71 -14.32
C LYS A 243 25.06 9.16 -13.10
N ALA A 244 25.62 10.06 -12.30
CA ALA A 244 26.08 9.75 -10.95
C ALA A 244 24.91 9.88 -9.96
N LEU A 245 24.60 8.81 -9.26
CA LEU A 245 23.59 8.71 -8.21
C LEU A 245 24.26 8.58 -6.85
N TYR A 246 23.75 9.30 -5.86
CA TYR A 246 24.23 9.22 -4.48
C TYR A 246 23.21 8.44 -3.66
N VAL A 247 23.55 7.20 -3.33
CA VAL A 247 22.61 6.28 -2.68
C VAL A 247 22.69 6.44 -1.17
N LYS A 248 21.57 6.82 -0.56
CA LYS A 248 21.42 6.91 0.89
C LYS A 248 20.75 5.64 1.42
N TYR A 249 21.21 5.13 2.56
CA TYR A 249 20.62 4.00 3.30
C TYR A 249 20.74 2.61 2.68
N VAL A 250 21.18 2.48 1.43
CA VAL A 250 21.45 1.20 0.76
C VAL A 250 22.91 1.15 0.29
N PRO A 251 23.66 0.05 0.53
CA PRO A 251 25.00 -0.12 -0.02
C PRO A 251 25.00 -0.07 -1.55
N ALA A 252 26.01 0.54 -2.15
CA ALA A 252 26.10 0.69 -3.60
C ALA A 252 26.06 -0.64 -4.38
N ASP A 253 26.64 -1.72 -3.81
CA ASP A 253 26.57 -3.07 -4.39
C ASP A 253 25.16 -3.67 -4.36
N GLU A 254 24.41 -3.43 -3.29
CA GLU A 254 23.04 -3.90 -3.14
C GLU A 254 22.12 -3.11 -4.05
N PHE A 255 22.30 -1.79 -4.13
CA PHE A 255 21.61 -0.95 -5.10
C PHE A 255 21.88 -1.39 -6.54
N ARG A 256 23.13 -1.68 -6.91
CA ARG A 256 23.46 -2.25 -8.23
C ARG A 256 22.66 -3.52 -8.51
N ARG A 257 22.58 -4.46 -7.56
CA ARG A 257 21.82 -5.71 -7.73
C ARG A 257 20.33 -5.48 -7.93
N ILE A 258 19.77 -4.47 -7.27
CA ILE A 258 18.35 -4.10 -7.40
C ILE A 258 18.06 -3.52 -8.79
N ILE A 259 18.95 -2.67 -9.31
CA ILE A 259 18.73 -1.99 -10.59
C ILE A 259 19.20 -2.81 -11.80
N GLN A 260 20.08 -3.80 -11.63
CA GLN A 260 20.62 -4.62 -12.72
C GLN A 260 19.55 -5.27 -13.61
N PRO A 261 18.43 -5.82 -13.07
CA PRO A 261 17.36 -6.37 -13.90
C PRO A 261 16.55 -5.30 -14.66
N MET A 262 16.70 -4.03 -14.31
CA MET A 262 15.99 -2.90 -14.91
C MET A 262 16.76 -2.27 -16.07
N LEU A 263 18.05 -2.62 -16.23
CA LEU A 263 18.93 -2.09 -17.28
C LEU A 263 18.64 -2.70 -18.65
N SER A 264 19.01 -1.98 -19.71
CA SER A 264 18.98 -2.49 -21.08
C SER A 264 20.20 -3.35 -21.41
N GLU A 265 20.24 -3.86 -22.65
CA GLU A 265 21.37 -4.61 -23.20
C GLU A 265 22.70 -3.84 -23.24
N VAL A 266 22.66 -2.50 -23.19
CA VAL A 266 23.86 -1.63 -23.15
C VAL A 266 24.12 -1.02 -21.76
N GLY A 267 23.34 -1.39 -20.76
CA GLY A 267 23.38 -0.79 -19.43
C GLY A 267 24.60 -1.20 -18.61
N GLU A 268 25.35 -0.21 -18.14
CA GLU A 268 26.55 -0.37 -17.31
C GLU A 268 26.38 0.37 -15.97
N VAL A 269 26.78 -0.27 -14.86
CA VAL A 269 26.74 0.33 -13.52
C VAL A 269 28.10 0.25 -12.87
N TYR A 270 28.68 1.40 -12.54
CA TYR A 270 29.96 1.53 -11.86
C TYR A 270 29.76 2.02 -10.43
N ILE A 271 30.45 1.39 -9.48
CA ILE A 271 30.39 1.79 -8.07
C ILE A 271 31.61 2.65 -7.76
N LEU A 272 31.37 3.87 -7.30
CA LEU A 272 32.38 4.80 -6.82
C LEU A 272 32.47 4.68 -5.28
N GLY A 273 33.47 3.93 -4.82
CA GLY A 273 33.85 3.81 -3.40
C GLY A 273 33.28 2.56 -2.71
N THR A 274 34.18 1.73 -2.15
CA THR A 274 33.89 0.52 -1.37
C THR A 274 33.89 0.76 0.16
N GLY A 275 33.79 2.02 0.59
CA GLY A 275 34.10 2.41 1.97
C GLY A 275 33.12 1.94 3.06
N ILE A 276 31.89 1.51 2.71
CA ILE A 276 30.89 1.08 3.72
C ILE A 276 30.85 -0.43 3.90
N ALA A 277 31.12 -1.22 2.85
CA ALA A 277 31.10 -2.68 2.96
C ALA A 277 32.23 -3.21 3.87
N VAL A 278 33.40 -2.54 3.83
CA VAL A 278 34.57 -2.90 4.64
C VAL A 278 34.32 -2.64 6.12
N THR A 279 33.78 -1.47 6.49
CA THR A 279 33.52 -1.13 7.89
C THR A 279 32.43 -1.97 8.53
N VAL A 280 31.35 -2.32 7.81
CA VAL A 280 30.27 -3.17 8.35
C VAL A 280 30.76 -4.62 8.55
N ALA A 281 31.62 -5.12 7.67
CA ALA A 281 32.23 -6.45 7.82
C ALA A 281 33.21 -6.48 9.00
N GLU A 282 34.07 -5.48 9.13
CA GLU A 282 35.04 -5.35 10.23
C GLU A 282 34.37 -5.11 11.60
N GLU A 283 33.30 -4.31 11.66
CA GLU A 283 32.50 -4.13 12.88
C GLU A 283 31.79 -5.42 13.30
N ARG A 284 31.31 -6.21 12.34
CA ARG A 284 30.71 -7.53 12.61
C ARG A 284 31.75 -8.53 13.10
N GLU A 285 32.91 -8.60 12.45
CA GLU A 285 34.04 -9.43 12.87
C GLU A 285 34.51 -9.05 14.29
N LEU A 286 34.59 -7.75 14.60
CA LEU A 286 34.95 -7.27 15.94
C LEU A 286 33.96 -7.72 17.02
N ARG A 287 32.65 -7.67 16.75
CA ARG A 287 31.62 -8.17 17.68
C ARG A 287 31.71 -9.67 17.90
N GLU A 288 31.93 -10.44 16.85
CA GLU A 288 32.08 -11.91 16.94
C GLU A 288 33.35 -12.29 17.72
N LEU A 289 34.46 -11.59 17.50
CA LEU A 289 35.71 -11.77 18.25
C LEU A 289 35.55 -11.40 19.73
N GLN A 290 34.78 -10.36 20.06
CA GLN A 290 34.49 -9.98 21.44
C GLN A 290 33.67 -11.05 22.18
N GLN A 291 32.66 -11.61 21.54
CA GLN A 291 31.85 -12.70 22.10
C GLN A 291 32.70 -13.96 22.33
N ARG A 292 33.56 -14.33 21.37
CA ARG A 292 34.46 -15.49 21.52
C ARG A 292 35.48 -15.30 22.64
N ALA A 293 36.06 -14.10 22.76
CA ALA A 293 37.01 -13.79 23.82
C ALA A 293 36.35 -13.86 25.21
N GLN A 294 35.11 -13.39 25.36
CA GLN A 294 34.35 -13.50 26.61
C GLN A 294 34.07 -14.97 26.98
N ALA A 295 33.64 -15.79 26.01
CA ALA A 295 33.39 -17.21 26.23
C ALA A 295 34.66 -17.99 26.66
N ILE A 296 35.83 -17.67 26.07
CA ILE A 296 37.10 -18.29 26.47
C ILE A 296 37.54 -17.80 27.86
N ALA A 297 37.32 -16.53 28.20
CA ALA A 297 37.64 -15.98 29.51
C ALA A 297 36.80 -16.61 30.65
N GLU A 298 35.53 -16.93 30.38
CA GLU A 298 34.67 -17.67 31.32
C GLU A 298 35.17 -19.11 31.50
N ARG A 299 35.49 -19.78 30.38
CA ARG A 299 36.01 -21.16 30.40
C ARG A 299 37.36 -21.30 31.10
N LEU A 300 38.20 -20.26 31.04
CA LEU A 300 39.48 -20.18 31.76
C LEU A 300 39.33 -20.24 33.29
N ARG A 301 38.20 -19.80 33.86
CA ARG A 301 37.96 -19.83 35.31
C ARG A 301 37.75 -21.25 35.83
N GLU A 302 37.23 -22.13 35.00
CA GLU A 302 36.86 -23.51 35.34
C GLU A 302 37.86 -24.55 34.80
N ALA A 303 38.81 -24.13 33.96
CA ALA A 303 39.75 -25.01 33.29
C ALA A 303 40.84 -25.59 34.21
N THR A 304 41.28 -26.81 33.87
CA THR A 304 42.42 -27.49 34.52
C THR A 304 43.77 -26.81 34.17
N PRO A 305 44.85 -27.03 34.94
CA PRO A 305 46.14 -26.36 34.70
C PRO A 305 46.71 -26.54 33.29
N GLU A 306 46.53 -27.72 32.69
CA GLU A 306 47.01 -28.01 31.33
C GLU A 306 46.18 -27.25 30.27
N GLU A 307 44.86 -27.23 30.42
CA GLU A 307 43.93 -26.53 29.54
C GLU A 307 44.05 -25.00 29.65
N ARG A 308 44.39 -24.48 30.83
CA ARG A 308 44.60 -23.04 31.05
C ARG A 308 45.67 -22.48 30.14
N THR A 309 46.76 -23.21 29.94
CA THR A 309 47.88 -22.76 29.10
C THR A 309 47.44 -22.58 27.64
N LEU A 310 46.67 -23.55 27.12
CA LEU A 310 46.14 -23.51 25.75
C LEU A 310 45.09 -22.40 25.58
N LEU A 311 44.17 -22.26 26.54
CA LEU A 311 43.12 -21.23 26.49
C LEU A 311 43.68 -19.81 26.66
N GLN A 312 44.75 -19.64 27.46
CA GLN A 312 45.46 -18.35 27.56
C GLN A 312 46.10 -17.97 26.22
N GLN A 313 46.72 -18.92 25.52
CA GLN A 313 47.31 -18.68 24.20
C GLN A 313 46.25 -18.29 23.17
N GLN A 314 45.10 -18.96 23.15
CA GLN A 314 43.98 -18.62 22.27
C GLN A 314 43.38 -17.24 22.58
N LEU A 315 43.22 -16.90 23.86
CA LEU A 315 42.72 -15.59 24.27
C LEU A 315 43.66 -14.46 23.83
N GLN A 316 44.97 -14.67 23.94
CA GLN A 316 45.98 -13.70 23.51
C GLN A 316 45.93 -13.46 21.99
N GLN A 317 45.74 -14.50 21.18
CA GLN A 317 45.58 -14.37 19.73
C GLN A 317 44.32 -13.58 19.36
N LEU A 318 43.19 -13.84 20.03
CA LEU A 318 41.95 -13.10 19.80
C LEU A 318 42.09 -11.62 20.17
N GLN A 319 42.78 -11.31 21.28
CA GLN A 319 43.04 -9.93 21.69
C GLN A 319 43.95 -9.18 20.70
N GLN A 320 44.99 -9.84 20.18
CA GLN A 320 45.83 -9.27 19.12
C GLN A 320 45.02 -8.95 17.86
N ARG A 321 44.17 -9.89 17.43
CA ARG A 321 43.30 -9.69 16.25
C ARG A 321 42.30 -8.56 16.44
N GLN A 322 41.71 -8.43 17.64
CA GLN A 322 40.82 -7.30 17.97
C GLN A 322 41.55 -5.96 17.89
N GLN A 323 42.79 -5.87 18.38
CA GLN A 323 43.59 -4.65 18.32
C GLN A 323 43.97 -4.28 16.88
N GLU A 324 44.26 -5.26 16.02
CA GLU A 324 44.50 -5.04 14.59
C GLU A 324 43.29 -4.41 13.92
N ILE A 325 42.10 -4.99 14.10
CA ILE A 325 40.86 -4.48 13.49
C ILE A 325 40.52 -3.09 14.03
N GLN A 326 40.70 -2.85 15.34
CA GLN A 326 40.50 -1.51 15.91
C GLN A 326 41.46 -0.46 15.33
N ARG A 327 42.72 -0.82 15.05
CA ARG A 327 43.67 0.09 14.38
C ARG A 327 43.23 0.42 12.96
N VAL A 328 42.69 -0.55 12.22
CA VAL A 328 42.14 -0.32 10.87
C VAL A 328 40.93 0.61 10.93
N LEU A 329 40.02 0.40 11.88
CA LEU A 329 38.83 1.24 12.09
C LEU A 329 39.16 2.67 12.56
N GLN A 330 40.30 2.87 13.22
CA GLN A 330 40.75 4.18 13.74
C GLN A 330 41.72 4.93 12.81
N ALA A 331 42.27 4.28 11.78
CA ALA A 331 43.20 4.90 10.84
C ALA A 331 42.55 6.08 10.07
N PRO A 332 43.29 7.13 9.67
CA PRO A 332 42.74 8.18 8.79
C PRO A 332 42.32 7.59 7.43
N ALA A 333 41.21 8.05 6.85
CA ALA A 333 40.63 7.52 5.60
C ALA A 333 41.67 7.33 4.46
N GLY A 334 42.61 8.27 4.29
CA GLY A 334 43.66 8.18 3.27
C GLY A 334 44.67 7.03 3.44
N GLN A 335 44.77 6.41 4.62
CA GLN A 335 45.60 5.22 4.87
C GLN A 335 44.80 3.91 4.85
N ARG A 336 43.46 3.97 4.83
CA ARG A 336 42.57 2.80 4.67
C ARG A 336 42.45 2.33 3.21
N GLY A 337 43.11 3.02 2.29
CA GLY A 337 42.90 2.84 0.84
C GLY A 337 41.77 3.69 0.26
N ASP A 338 41.21 4.65 1.02
CA ASP A 338 40.07 5.47 0.59
C ASP A 338 40.43 6.59 -0.40
N SER A 339 41.68 6.68 -0.85
CA SER A 339 42.09 7.61 -1.91
C SER A 339 42.32 6.87 -3.22
N VAL A 340 41.43 7.06 -4.19
CA VAL A 340 41.67 6.67 -5.57
C VAL A 340 42.60 7.70 -6.21
N ARG A 341 43.77 7.26 -6.70
CA ARG A 341 44.46 7.98 -7.78
C ARG A 341 43.61 7.81 -9.03
N ILE A 342 43.07 8.91 -9.54
CA ILE A 342 42.41 8.96 -10.84
C ILE A 342 43.49 8.55 -11.87
N GLY A 343 43.44 7.32 -12.36
CA GLY A 343 44.39 6.77 -13.32
C GLY A 343 43.66 6.02 -14.43
N ASP A 344 44.01 6.37 -15.67
CA ASP A 344 43.96 5.71 -16.99
C ASP A 344 42.73 4.90 -17.43
N ARG A 345 41.65 4.82 -16.65
CA ARG A 345 40.40 4.13 -17.02
C ARG A 345 39.13 4.94 -16.76
N PHE A 346 39.25 6.25 -16.64
CA PHE A 346 38.10 7.15 -16.76
C PHE A 346 37.93 7.56 -18.23
N PRO A 347 36.70 7.85 -18.70
CA PRO A 347 36.51 8.49 -20.00
C PRO A 347 37.29 9.80 -20.06
N ASP A 348 37.78 10.13 -21.25
CA ASP A 348 38.67 11.27 -21.49
C ASP A 348 38.15 12.57 -20.85
N SER A 349 39.08 13.47 -20.54
CA SER A 349 38.81 14.74 -19.83
C SER A 349 37.68 15.61 -20.40
N GLU A 350 37.24 15.38 -21.64
CA GLU A 350 36.08 16.02 -22.26
C GLU A 350 34.74 15.56 -21.66
N ASP A 351 34.60 14.30 -21.21
CA ASP A 351 33.37 13.81 -20.59
C ASP A 351 33.20 14.32 -19.15
N LEU A 352 34.32 14.57 -18.45
CA LEU A 352 34.32 15.25 -17.15
C LEU A 352 33.92 16.73 -17.26
N ALA A 353 34.14 17.36 -18.42
CA ALA A 353 33.75 18.76 -18.65
C ALA A 353 32.23 18.95 -18.82
N ARG A 354 31.47 17.86 -19.05
CA ARG A 354 30.00 17.85 -19.13
C ARG A 354 29.33 17.68 -17.77
N ILE A 355 30.09 17.33 -16.74
CA ILE A 355 29.64 17.35 -15.35
C ILE A 355 29.67 18.82 -14.92
N GLY A 356 28.52 19.36 -14.50
CA GLY A 356 28.24 20.80 -14.37
C GLY A 356 29.27 21.66 -13.62
N PRO A 357 29.11 23.01 -13.66
CA PRO A 357 30.09 23.98 -13.17
C PRO A 357 30.45 23.86 -11.67
N GLU A 358 29.67 23.12 -10.89
CA GLU A 358 29.98 22.73 -9.49
C GLU A 358 31.38 22.10 -9.34
N TYR A 359 31.89 21.41 -10.37
CA TYR A 359 33.16 20.68 -10.32
C TYR A 359 34.41 21.53 -10.56
N ARG A 360 34.28 22.75 -11.11
CA ARG A 360 35.45 23.58 -11.48
C ARG A 360 35.97 24.47 -10.35
N LYS A 361 35.23 24.62 -9.25
CA LYS A 361 35.51 25.68 -8.27
C LYS A 361 36.41 25.32 -7.10
N ASP A 362 36.87 24.08 -6.97
CA ASP A 362 37.70 23.76 -5.82
C ASP A 362 38.78 22.72 -6.12
N LYS A 363 39.97 23.23 -6.45
CA LYS A 363 41.21 22.42 -6.43
C LYS A 363 41.58 21.93 -5.00
N SER A 364 40.74 22.24 -4.00
CA SER A 364 40.93 21.84 -2.61
C SER A 364 39.76 21.05 -2.00
N ALA A 365 38.65 20.85 -2.70
CA ALA A 365 37.56 20.01 -2.18
C ALA A 365 37.90 18.53 -2.34
N ARG A 366 38.52 17.97 -1.31
CA ARG A 366 38.41 16.55 -0.98
C ARG A 366 36.93 16.23 -0.71
N VAL A 367 36.15 16.07 -1.78
CA VAL A 367 34.79 15.55 -1.68
C VAL A 367 34.92 14.06 -1.41
N ILE A 368 34.64 13.66 -0.18
CA ILE A 368 34.59 12.27 0.25
C ILE A 368 33.35 11.67 -0.42
N PHE A 369 33.54 11.00 -1.56
CA PHE A 369 32.45 10.34 -2.29
C PHE A 369 32.04 9.06 -1.54
N GLN A 370 31.17 9.21 -0.55
CA GLN A 370 30.53 8.10 0.14
C GLN A 370 29.33 7.62 -0.71
N ASN A 371 29.40 6.39 -1.23
CA ASN A 371 28.32 5.69 -1.95
C ASN A 371 27.78 6.36 -3.22
N ALA A 372 28.66 6.66 -4.18
CA ALA A 372 28.21 7.09 -5.50
C ALA A 372 28.14 5.89 -6.46
N VAL A 373 27.12 5.86 -7.33
CA VAL A 373 26.94 4.86 -8.39
C VAL A 373 26.79 5.60 -9.70
N ILE A 374 27.60 5.27 -10.70
CA ILE A 374 27.40 5.76 -12.07
C ILE A 374 26.54 4.74 -12.80
N VAL A 375 25.38 5.17 -13.30
CA VAL A 375 24.53 4.37 -14.18
C VAL A 375 24.65 4.93 -15.58
N ARG A 376 25.01 4.08 -16.54
CA ARG A 376 25.11 4.40 -17.97
C ARG A 376 24.16 3.51 -18.74
N ASP A 377 23.11 4.06 -19.33
CA ASP A 377 22.11 3.29 -20.08
C ASP A 377 21.32 4.23 -21.03
N TYR A 378 20.37 3.73 -21.82
CA TYR A 378 19.43 4.60 -22.54
C TYR A 378 18.70 5.53 -21.56
N ALA A 379 18.44 6.77 -21.99
CA ALA A 379 17.91 7.78 -21.07
C ALA A 379 16.59 7.36 -20.41
N ASP A 380 15.70 6.66 -21.13
CA ASP A 380 14.43 6.14 -20.58
C ASP A 380 14.64 5.12 -19.45
N VAL A 381 15.71 4.34 -19.53
CA VAL A 381 16.07 3.36 -18.50
C VAL A 381 16.72 4.05 -17.30
N VAL A 382 17.64 5.00 -17.53
CA VAL A 382 18.28 5.75 -16.43
C VAL A 382 17.26 6.54 -15.62
N TYR A 383 16.26 7.16 -16.26
CA TYR A 383 15.21 7.88 -15.53
C TYR A 383 14.30 6.94 -14.73
N ARG A 384 13.99 5.75 -15.24
CA ARG A 384 13.25 4.72 -14.49
C ARG A 384 14.00 4.24 -13.25
N VAL A 385 15.33 4.20 -13.30
CA VAL A 385 16.18 3.86 -12.16
C VAL A 385 16.22 4.98 -11.10
N MET A 386 15.89 6.22 -11.47
CA MET A 386 15.87 7.37 -10.56
C MET A 386 14.54 7.57 -9.83
N GLU A 387 13.42 7.09 -10.39
CA GLU A 387 12.10 7.03 -9.74
C GLU A 387 12.02 5.89 -8.73
#